data_AF-A0A7D5S4H2-F1
#
_entry.id   AF-A0A7D5S4H2-F1
#
_cell.length_a   1.000
_cell.length_b   1.000
_cell.length_c   1.000
_cell.angle_alpha   90.00
_cell.angle_beta   90.00
_cell.angle_gamma   90.00
#
_symmetry.space_group_name_H-M   'P 1'
#
loop_
_entity.id
_entity.type
_entity.pdbx_description
1 polymer ?
#
loop_
_entity_poly.entity_id
_entity_poly.type
_entity_poly.pdbx_seq_one_letter_code
_entity_poly.pdbx_strand_id
1 'polypeptide(L)'
;MNIRQITTANETQFLRFYSGEDPIGRFLVRKKEVMFIINNPEKLKIYLGLKEVPTTMVDVYVPENTNMLVGRIGSQPNFGLINESGFQYQLIDKIPESSYKNPRPIS
;
A
#
# COMPACT_ATOMS: atom_id res chain seq x y z
N MET A 1 10.08 -15.52 -3.26
CA MET A 1 9.45 -14.47 -2.43
C MET A 1 9.03 -15.07 -1.09
N ASN A 2 9.46 -14.48 0.03
CA ASN A 2 9.09 -14.94 1.38
C ASN A 2 7.91 -14.09 1.89
N ILE A 3 6.72 -14.68 1.97
CA ILE A 3 5.51 -14.06 2.50
C ILE A 3 5.34 -14.54 3.94
N ARG A 4 5.06 -13.61 4.85
CA ARG A 4 4.81 -13.89 6.26
C ARG A 4 3.44 -13.37 6.66
N GLN A 5 2.72 -14.15 7.46
CA GLN A 5 1.52 -13.67 8.12
C GLN A 5 1.90 -12.89 9.38
N ILE A 6 1.22 -11.76 9.59
CA ILE A 6 1.33 -10.95 10.80
C ILE A 6 -0.07 -10.65 11.32
N THR A 7 -0.15 -10.34 12.60
CA THR A 7 -1.36 -9.79 13.24
C THR A 7 -0.98 -8.45 13.85
N THR A 8 -1.78 -7.41 13.61
CA THR A 8 -1.55 -6.10 14.21
C THR A 8 -1.73 -6.18 15.72
N ALA A 9 -0.74 -5.72 16.48
CA ALA A 9 -0.83 -5.70 17.95
C ALA A 9 -1.61 -4.49 18.49
N ASN A 10 -1.63 -3.39 17.73
CA ASN A 10 -2.33 -2.15 18.04
C ASN A 10 -2.92 -1.59 16.73
N GLU A 11 -3.80 -0.59 16.82
CA GLU A 11 -4.16 0.20 15.63
C GLU A 11 -2.88 0.71 14.95
N THR A 12 -2.74 0.41 13.67
CA THR A 12 -1.54 0.71 12.90
C THR A 12 -1.91 1.49 11.65
N GLN A 13 -1.24 2.63 11.46
CA GLN A 13 -1.42 3.44 10.26
C GLN A 13 -0.62 2.88 9.08
N PHE A 14 -1.31 2.73 7.95
CA PHE A 14 -0.75 2.47 6.64
C PHE A 14 -1.13 3.58 5.66
N LEU A 15 -0.52 3.53 4.48
CA LEU A 15 -0.91 4.31 3.32
C LEU A 15 -1.46 3.39 2.25
N ARG A 16 -2.42 3.92 1.50
CA ARG A 16 -2.81 3.39 0.20
C ARG A 16 -2.62 4.45 -0.87
N PHE A 17 -2.18 4.00 -2.02
CA PHE A 17 -2.03 4.77 -3.24
C PHE A 17 -2.95 4.20 -4.30
N TYR A 18 -3.69 5.07 -5.01
CA TYR A 18 -4.64 4.66 -6.04
C TYR A 18 -4.79 5.75 -7.11
N SER A 19 -5.41 5.34 -8.21
CA SER A 19 -5.85 6.18 -9.33
C SER A 19 -7.35 5.98 -9.49
N GLY A 20 -8.11 7.04 -9.77
CA GLY A 20 -9.57 6.97 -9.90
C GLY A 20 -10.32 7.08 -8.57
N GLU A 21 -11.49 6.44 -8.46
CA GLU A 21 -12.48 6.75 -7.42
C GLU A 21 -12.53 5.76 -6.23
N ASP A 22 -11.90 4.58 -6.31
CA ASP A 22 -12.02 3.56 -5.27
C ASP A 22 -10.74 3.43 -4.40
N PRO A 23 -10.73 4.02 -3.19
CA PRO A 23 -9.64 3.83 -2.23
C PRO A 23 -9.73 2.48 -1.51
N ILE A 24 -10.74 1.64 -1.74
CA ILE A 24 -10.97 0.39 -1.02
C ILE A 24 -10.33 -0.78 -1.78
N GLY A 25 -9.78 -1.74 -1.05
CA GLY A 25 -8.82 -2.70 -1.59
C GLY A 25 -8.03 -3.38 -0.50
N ARG A 26 -7.11 -4.26 -0.89
CA ARG A 26 -6.36 -5.10 0.07
C ARG A 26 -4.93 -4.65 0.30
N PHE A 27 -4.31 -3.99 -0.67
CA PHE A 27 -2.89 -3.64 -0.60
C PHE A 27 -2.64 -2.31 0.10
N LEU A 28 -1.66 -2.32 0.98
CA LEU A 28 -1.24 -1.24 1.86
C LEU A 28 0.28 -1.20 1.95
N VAL A 29 0.82 -0.06 2.35
CA VAL A 29 2.26 0.12 2.57
C VAL A 29 2.49 0.98 3.81
N ARG A 30 3.56 0.71 4.56
CA ARG A 30 3.94 1.58 5.69
C ARG A 30 4.56 2.86 5.15
N LYS A 31 4.22 4.01 5.74
CA LYS A 31 4.77 5.32 5.34
C LYS A 31 6.30 5.34 5.21
N LYS A 32 7.02 4.69 6.13
CA LYS A 32 8.48 4.59 6.12
C LYS A 32 9.06 3.91 4.85
N GLU A 33 8.31 3.00 4.23
CA GLU A 33 8.76 2.25 3.04
C GLU A 33 8.70 3.10 1.77
N VAL A 34 8.00 4.23 1.80
CA VAL A 34 7.77 5.06 0.61
C VAL A 34 8.14 6.52 0.84
N MET A 35 8.50 6.93 2.06
CA MET A 35 8.71 8.35 2.39
C MET A 35 9.78 9.03 1.52
N PHE A 36 10.75 8.29 1.00
CA PHE A 36 11.81 8.81 0.12
C PHE A 36 11.35 9.09 -1.32
N ILE A 37 10.17 8.60 -1.71
CA ILE A 37 9.54 8.76 -3.04
C ILE A 37 8.08 9.18 -2.97
N ILE A 38 7.54 9.49 -1.78
CA ILE A 38 6.11 9.71 -1.57
C ILE A 38 5.55 10.87 -2.40
N ASN A 39 6.38 11.83 -2.79
CA ASN A 39 6.06 12.99 -3.63
C ASN A 39 6.48 12.79 -5.11
N ASN A 40 6.66 11.55 -5.55
CA ASN A 40 6.99 11.24 -6.94
C ASN A 40 6.10 10.09 -7.45
N PRO A 41 4.93 10.42 -8.04
CA PRO A 41 3.95 9.45 -8.50
C PRO A 41 4.52 8.38 -9.45
N GLU A 42 5.40 8.77 -10.37
CA GLU A 42 6.02 7.84 -11.33
C GLU A 42 6.94 6.83 -10.63
N LYS A 43 7.75 7.31 -9.67
CA LYS A 43 8.57 6.41 -8.86
C LYS A 43 7.71 5.52 -7.98
N LEU A 44 6.62 6.02 -7.41
CA LEU A 44 5.67 5.21 -6.64
C LEU A 44 5.05 4.12 -7.49
N LYS A 45 4.61 4.42 -8.71
CA LYS A 45 4.07 3.44 -9.66
C LYS A 45 5.04 2.28 -9.85
N ILE A 46 6.29 2.58 -10.19
CA ILE A 46 7.30 1.54 -10.42
C ILE A 46 7.63 0.81 -9.12
N TYR A 47 7.93 1.55 -8.04
CA TYR A 47 8.35 0.98 -6.76
C TYR A 47 7.30 0.06 -6.15
N LEU A 48 6.02 0.41 -6.27
CA LEU A 48 4.90 -0.37 -5.75
C LEU A 48 4.31 -1.36 -6.76
N GLY A 49 4.82 -1.40 -7.99
CA GLY A 49 4.31 -2.27 -9.05
C GLY A 49 2.86 -1.97 -9.40
N LEU A 50 2.48 -0.70 -9.51
CA LEU A 50 1.12 -0.27 -9.84
C LEU A 50 0.91 -0.22 -11.36
N LYS A 51 -0.30 -0.59 -11.79
CA LYS A 51 -0.70 -0.53 -13.21
C LYS A 51 -0.69 0.92 -13.73
N GLU A 52 -1.21 1.85 -12.92
CA GLU A 52 -1.39 3.26 -13.27
C GLU A 52 -0.60 4.16 -12.32
N VAL A 53 -0.36 5.40 -12.75
CA VAL A 53 0.30 6.41 -11.93
C VAL A 53 -0.67 6.82 -10.83
N PRO A 54 -0.35 6.60 -9.55
CA PRO A 54 -1.26 6.96 -8.47
C PRO A 54 -1.41 8.48 -8.41
N THR A 55 -2.65 8.96 -8.31
CA THR A 55 -2.96 10.39 -8.17
C THR A 55 -3.29 10.76 -6.74
N THR A 56 -3.68 9.77 -5.93
CA THR A 56 -4.23 9.99 -4.60
C THR A 56 -3.59 9.04 -3.59
N MET A 57 -3.33 9.56 -2.39
CA MET A 57 -2.98 8.76 -1.22
C MET A 57 -4.02 8.95 -0.12
N VAL A 58 -4.25 7.89 0.66
CA VAL A 58 -5.18 7.91 1.80
C VAL A 58 -4.53 7.21 2.99
N ASP A 59 -4.78 7.73 4.19
CA ASP A 59 -4.35 7.07 5.42
C ASP A 59 -5.33 5.93 5.75
N VAL A 60 -4.78 4.77 6.06
CA VAL A 60 -5.57 3.58 6.41
C VAL A 60 -5.21 3.14 7.81
N TYR A 61 -6.16 3.28 8.74
CA TYR A 61 -6.02 2.89 10.14
C TYR A 61 -6.53 1.47 10.31
N VAL A 62 -5.59 0.52 10.34
CA VAL A 62 -5.89 -0.90 10.50
C VAL A 62 -6.00 -1.21 11.99
N PRO A 63 -7.15 -1.70 12.49
CA PRO A 63 -7.34 -2.01 13.91
C PRO A 63 -6.33 -3.05 14.42
N GLU A 64 -6.19 -3.14 15.74
CA GLU A 64 -5.52 -4.29 16.36
C GLU A 64 -6.21 -5.61 16.01
N ASN A 65 -5.52 -6.73 16.22
CA ASN A 65 -6.00 -8.08 15.95
C ASN A 65 -6.43 -8.33 14.50
N THR A 66 -5.90 -7.54 13.54
CA THR A 66 -6.16 -7.72 12.11
C THR A 66 -5.07 -8.58 11.49
N ASN A 67 -5.47 -9.65 10.80
CA ASN A 67 -4.53 -10.52 10.10
C ASN A 67 -4.15 -9.94 8.73
N MET A 68 -2.86 -9.95 8.45
CA MET A 68 -2.30 -9.42 7.21
C MET A 68 -1.19 -10.34 6.69
N LEU A 69 -0.97 -10.31 5.38
CA LEU A 69 0.24 -10.85 4.77
C LEU A 69 1.23 -9.71 4.53
N VAL A 70 2.50 -9.95 4.78
CA VAL A 70 3.59 -9.04 4.41
C VAL A 70 4.61 -9.77 3.56
N GLY A 71 5.05 -9.11 2.49
CA GLY A 71 6.04 -9.65 1.57
C GLY A 71 6.72 -8.54 0.79
N ARG A 72 7.82 -8.90 0.12
CA ARG A 72 8.41 -8.03 -0.90
C ARG A 72 7.48 -7.98 -2.10
N ILE A 73 7.43 -6.84 -2.77
CA ILE A 73 6.71 -6.70 -4.05
C ILE A 73 7.53 -7.40 -5.11
N GLY A 74 6.88 -8.32 -5.84
CA GLY A 74 7.51 -9.11 -6.89
C GLY A 74 7.78 -8.30 -8.14
N SER A 75 8.58 -8.83 -9.05
CA SER A 75 8.68 -8.25 -10.39
C SER A 75 7.30 -8.20 -11.04
N GLN A 76 6.99 -7.05 -11.63
CA GLN A 76 5.80 -6.79 -12.44
C GLN A 76 6.25 -6.10 -13.73
N PRO A 77 6.87 -6.81 -14.68
CA PRO A 77 7.45 -6.20 -15.88
C PRO A 77 6.44 -5.38 -16.69
N ASN A 78 5.19 -5.87 -16.76
CA ASN A 78 4.09 -5.17 -17.43
C ASN A 78 3.75 -3.81 -16.80
N PHE A 79 4.17 -3.56 -15.56
CA PHE A 79 3.95 -2.32 -14.82
C PHE A 79 5.23 -1.47 -14.66
N GLY A 80 6.34 -1.93 -15.24
CA GLY A 80 7.65 -1.27 -15.21
C GLY A 80 8.56 -1.73 -14.06
N LEU A 81 8.10 -2.62 -13.19
CA LEU A 81 8.90 -3.14 -12.09
C LEU A 81 9.65 -4.41 -12.53
N ILE A 82 10.91 -4.27 -12.92
CA ILE A 82 11.71 -5.39 -13.47
C ILE A 82 12.18 -6.37 -12.38
N ASN A 83 12.56 -5.86 -11.21
CA ASN A 83 13.08 -6.64 -10.08
C ASN A 83 12.16 -6.53 -8.88
N GLU A 84 12.34 -7.39 -7.86
CA GLU A 84 11.60 -7.23 -6.60
C GLU A 84 11.89 -5.86 -5.94
N SER A 85 10.88 -5.27 -5.31
CA SER A 85 10.94 -3.93 -4.69
C SER A 85 10.68 -3.98 -3.17
N GLY A 86 10.21 -2.86 -2.60
CA GLY A 86 9.88 -2.69 -1.17
C GLY A 86 8.85 -3.67 -0.63
N PHE A 87 8.39 -3.41 0.60
CA PHE A 87 7.39 -4.24 1.26
C PHE A 87 5.96 -3.80 0.98
N GLN A 88 5.08 -4.77 0.79
CA GLN A 88 3.63 -4.56 0.72
C GLN A 88 2.94 -5.40 1.78
N TYR A 89 1.83 -4.85 2.27
CA TYR A 89 0.96 -5.46 3.26
C TYR A 89 -0.38 -5.71 2.60
N GLN A 90 -0.88 -6.93 2.70
CA GLN A 90 -2.17 -7.32 2.16
C GLN A 90 -3.12 -7.62 3.32
N LEU A 91 -4.24 -6.90 3.37
CA LEU A 91 -5.35 -7.24 4.23
C LEU A 91 -5.93 -8.59 3.81
N ILE A 92 -6.01 -9.51 4.77
CA ILE A 92 -6.72 -10.78 4.59
C ILE A 92 -8.22 -10.54 4.76
N ASP A 93 -8.58 -9.73 5.76
CA ASP A 93 -9.96 -9.42 6.13
C ASP A 93 -10.40 -8.03 5.61
N LYS A 94 -11.71 -7.83 5.40
CA LYS A 94 -12.27 -6.50 5.14
C LYS A 94 -12.29 -5.71 6.44
N ILE A 95 -11.76 -4.48 6.42
CA ILE A 95 -11.84 -3.53 7.53
C ILE A 95 -12.96 -2.51 7.29
N PRO A 96 -13.45 -1.82 8.34
CA PRO A 96 -14.46 -0.78 8.19
C PRO A 96 -14.03 0.34 7.22
N GLU A 97 -14.97 0.93 6.49
CA GLU A 97 -14.68 2.06 5.59
C GLU A 97 -14.19 3.29 6.34
N SER A 98 -14.58 3.44 7.61
CA SER A 98 -14.08 4.48 8.52
C SER A 98 -12.57 4.39 8.80
N SER A 99 -11.92 3.26 8.45
CA SER A 99 -10.47 3.13 8.48
C SER A 99 -9.77 3.96 7.41
N TYR A 100 -10.47 4.39 6.35
CA TYR A 100 -9.91 5.16 5.24
C TYR A 100 -10.17 6.65 5.46
N LYS A 101 -9.14 7.41 5.80
CA LYS A 101 -9.25 8.82 6.18
C LYS A 101 -8.34 9.71 5.33
N ASN A 102 -8.78 10.95 5.12
CA ASN A 102 -7.99 12.04 4.53
C ASN A 102 -7.38 11.71 3.15
N PRO A 103 -8.19 11.32 2.14
CA PRO A 103 -7.69 11.20 0.78
C PRO A 103 -7.12 12.56 0.33
N ARG A 104 -5.90 12.54 -0.20
CA ARG A 104 -5.16 13.73 -0.62
C ARG A 104 -4.38 13.47 -1.90
N PRO A 105 -4.23 14.48 -2.77
CA PRO A 105 -3.44 14.33 -3.99
C PRO A 105 -1.97 14.06 -3.66
N ILE A 106 -1.30 13.34 -4.55
CA ILE A 106 0.16 13.19 -4.52
C ILE A 106 0.73 14.33 -5.35
N SER A 107 1.49 15.21 -4.69
CA SER A 107 2.14 16.40 -5.28
C SER A 107 3.63 16.19 -5.44
#